data_AF-A0A7V2YY50-F1
#
_entry.id   AF-A0A7V2YY50-F1
#
_cell.length_a   1.000
_cell.length_b   1.000
_cell.length_c   1.000
_cell.angle_alpha   90.00
_cell.angle_beta   90.00
_cell.angle_gamma   90.00
#
_symmetry.space_group_name_H-M   'P 1'
#
loop_
_entity.id
_entity.type
_entity.pdbx_description
1 polymer ?
#
loop_
_entity_poly.entity_id
_entity_poly.type
_entity_poly.pdbx_seq_one_letter_code
_entity_poly.pdbx_strand_id
1 'polypeptide(L)' 'MVSGTGIVIVEEREREFVYRKKCESCGNAEWSTTTRSKPTKGSIMNDAFTCPKCKNRQNIQIFG' A
#
# COMPACT_ATOMS: atom_id res chain seq x y z
N MET A 1 -12.27 6.24 -4.64
CA MET A 1 -11.52 6.43 -3.37
C MET A 1 -10.54 5.29 -3.33
N VAL A 2 -9.26 5.57 -3.12
CA VAL A 2 -8.26 4.50 -3.07
C VAL A 2 -8.43 3.74 -1.76
N SER A 3 -8.33 2.42 -1.81
CA SER A 3 -8.36 1.55 -0.63
C SER A 3 -7.37 0.41 -0.82
N GLY A 4 -6.94 -0.25 0.24
CA GLY A 4 -6.01 -1.37 0.06
C GLY A 4 -5.74 -2.18 1.31
N THR A 5 -5.21 -3.39 1.11
CA THR A 5 -4.74 -4.31 2.14
C THR A 5 -3.21 -4.27 2.26
N GLY A 6 -2.71 -4.34 3.48
CA GLY A 6 -1.27 -4.20 3.75
C GLY A 6 -0.69 -2.82 3.40
N ILE A 7 -1.53 -1.78 3.29
CA ILE A 7 -1.11 -0.39 3.10
C ILE A 7 -1.83 0.56 4.06
N VAL A 8 -1.23 1.72 4.29
CA VAL A 8 -1.84 2.85 4.98
C VAL A 8 -1.76 4.05 4.04
N ILE A 9 -2.91 4.55 3.61
CA ILE A 9 -2.99 5.75 2.78
C ILE A 9 -2.69 6.96 3.67
N VAL A 10 -1.69 7.73 3.30
CA VAL A 10 -1.23 8.92 4.03
C VAL A 10 -1.87 10.18 3.43
N GLU A 11 -1.93 10.25 2.09
CA GLU A 11 -2.48 11.39 1.37
C GLU A 11 -3.14 10.92 0.08
N GLU A 12 -4.28 11.53 -0.28
CA GLU A 12 -4.94 11.28 -1.56
C GLU A 12 -5.08 12.60 -2.33
N ARG A 13 -4.55 12.66 -3.56
CA ARG A 13 -4.64 13.80 -4.49
C ARG A 13 -5.54 13.46 -5.67
N GLU A 14 -5.79 14.40 -6.58
CA GLU A 14 -6.71 14.19 -7.70
C GLU A 14 -6.29 13.03 -8.64
N ARG A 15 -4.99 12.90 -8.92
CA ARG A 15 -4.44 11.88 -9.85
C ARG A 15 -3.50 10.87 -9.19
N GLU A 16 -3.09 11.12 -7.95
CA GLU A 16 -2.06 10.36 -7.25
C GLU A 16 -2.46 10.14 -5.81
N PHE A 17 -1.81 9.18 -5.17
CA PHE A 17 -1.96 8.93 -3.74
C PHE A 17 -0.62 8.53 -3.15
N VAL A 18 -0.46 8.82 -1.87
CA VAL A 18 0.73 8.52 -1.08
C VAL A 18 0.33 7.47 -0.05
N TYR A 19 1.06 6.37 0.00
CA TYR A 19 0.80 5.29 0.94
C TYR A 19 2.09 4.78 1.59
N ARG A 20 1.94 4.12 2.73
CA ARG A 20 3.01 3.35 3.39
C ARG A 20 2.64 1.88 3.37
N LYS A 21 3.63 1.01 3.13
CA LYS A 21 3.43 -0.43 3.23
C LYS A 21 3.35 -0.80 4.71
N LYS A 22 2.35 -1.59 5.09
CA LYS A 22 2.17 -2.06 6.47
C LYS A 22 2.12 -3.57 6.49
N CYS A 23 2.89 -4.16 7.39
CA CYS A 23 2.84 -5.58 7.61
C CYS A 23 1.61 -5.95 8.42
N GLU A 24 0.76 -6.81 7.89
CA GLU A 24 -0.44 -7.28 8.59
C GLU A 24 -0.08 -8.30 9.69
N SER A 25 1.02 -9.04 9.53
CA SER A 25 1.47 -10.02 10.51
C SER A 25 2.03 -9.39 11.80
N CYS A 26 2.88 -8.36 11.70
CA CYS A 26 3.53 -7.76 12.88
C CYS A 26 3.14 -6.30 13.14
N GLY A 27 2.24 -5.73 12.32
CA GLY A 27 1.80 -4.34 12.41
C GLY A 27 2.82 -3.29 11.98
N ASN A 28 4.05 -3.68 11.62
CA ASN A 28 5.12 -2.76 11.27
C ASN A 28 4.81 -2.04 9.94
N ALA A 29 4.66 -0.72 9.99
CA ALA A 29 4.61 0.12 8.80
C ALA A 29 6.01 0.56 8.38
N GLU A 30 6.28 0.56 7.07
CA GLU A 30 7.48 1.21 6.55
C GLU A 30 7.43 2.72 6.84
N TRP A 31 8.60 3.26 7.18
CA TRP A 31 8.75 4.70 7.39
C TRP A 31 8.63 5.46 6.06
N SER A 32 9.19 4.88 5.01
CA SER A 32 9.16 5.44 3.66
C SER A 32 7.75 5.46 3.09
N THR A 33 7.39 6.58 2.47
CA THR A 33 6.16 6.73 1.70
C THR A 33 6.41 6.42 0.24
N THR A 34 5.47 5.73 -0.39
CA THR A 34 5.42 5.53 -1.84
C THR A 34 4.34 6.40 -2.44
N THR A 35 4.70 7.18 -3.45
CA THR A 35 3.75 7.94 -4.27
C THR A 35 3.43 7.14 -5.53
N ARG A 36 2.15 7.05 -5.88
CA ARG A 36 1.71 6.34 -7.08
C ARG A 36 0.48 7.00 -7.70
N SER A 37 0.32 6.83 -9.01
CA SER A 37 -0.90 7.25 -9.71
C SER A 37 -2.09 6.43 -9.25
N LYS A 38 -3.24 7.10 -9.10
CA LYS A 38 -4.50 6.47 -8.71
C LYS A 38 -4.85 5.33 -9.68
N PRO A 39 -5.18 4.13 -9.17
CA PRO A 39 -5.71 3.06 -10.02
C PRO A 39 -7.02 3.51 -10.69
N THR A 40 -7.23 3.05 -11.93
CA THR A 40 -8.50 3.24 -12.64
C THR A 40 -9.62 2.51 -11.90
N LYS A 41 -10.84 3.05 -11.93
CA LYS A 41 -12.01 2.46 -11.28
C LYS A 41 -12.15 0.96 -11.61
N GLY A 42 -12.16 0.12 -10.59
CA GLY A 42 -12.25 -1.35 -10.73
C GLY A 42 -10.93 -2.06 -11.05
N SER A 43 -9.81 -1.34 -11.12
CA SER A 43 -8.48 -1.93 -11.24
C SER A 43 -7.93 -2.32 -9.87
N ILE A 44 -7.23 -3.45 -9.83
CA ILE A 44 -6.55 -3.95 -8.64
C ILE A 44 -5.05 -3.94 -8.94
N MET A 45 -4.30 -3.22 -8.12
CA MET A 45 -2.85 -3.26 -8.15
C MET A 45 -2.36 -4.23 -7.09
N ASN A 46 -1.56 -5.20 -7.49
CA ASN A 46 -0.89 -6.11 -6.57
C ASN A 46 0.59 -5.78 -6.56
N ASP A 47 1.17 -5.70 -5.36
CA ASP A 47 2.60 -5.48 -5.19
C ASP A 47 3.12 -6.41 -4.08
N ALA A 48 4.37 -6.85 -4.21
CA ALA A 48 4.98 -7.71 -3.20
C ALA A 48 5.63 -6.85 -2.11
N PHE A 49 5.38 -7.18 -0.85
CA PHE A 49 5.98 -6.51 0.29
C PHE A 49 6.58 -7.53 1.26
N THR A 50 7.89 -7.45 1.42
CA THR A 50 8.60 -8.21 2.45
C THR A 50 8.86 -7.31 3.64
N CYS A 51 8.32 -7.68 4.81
CA CYS A 51 8.50 -6.89 6.01
C CYS A 51 9.97 -6.92 6.47
N PRO A 52 10.63 -5.76 6.66
CA PRO A 52 12.03 -5.73 7.12
C PRO A 52 12.18 -6.24 8.56
N LYS A 53 11.12 -6.18 9.39
CA LYS A 53 11.15 -6.54 10.81
C LYS A 53 11.00 -8.05 11.04
N CYS A 54 9.94 -8.66 10.49
CA CYS A 54 9.65 -10.08 10.71
C CYS A 54 9.98 -10.97 9.50
N LYS A 55 10.51 -10.40 8.41
CA LYS A 55 10.77 -11.08 7.13
C LYS A 55 9.53 -11.73 6.49
N ASN A 56 8.33 -11.43 6.99
CA ASN A 56 7.09 -11.91 6.41
C ASN A 56 6.90 -11.32 5.02
N ARG A 57 6.77 -12.18 4.02
CA ARG A 57 6.43 -11.79 2.65
C ARG A 57 4.91 -11.83 2.50
N GLN A 58 4.31 -10.69 2.19
CA GLN A 58 2.89 -10.57 1.91
C GLN A 58 2.67 -9.84 0.58
N ASN A 59 1.48 -9.99 0.04
CA ASN A 59 1.04 -9.19 -1.10
C ASN A 59 0.23 -8.02 -0.56
N ILE A 60 0.52 -6.83 -1.05
CA ILE A 60 -0.32 -5.67 -0.83
C ILE A 60 -1.25 -5.51 -2.03
N GLN A 61 -2.48 -5.12 -1.77
CA GLN A 61 -3.47 -4.88 -2.82
C GLN A 61 -3.99 -3.47 -2.70
N ILE A 62 -4.12 -2.78 -3.84
CA ILE A 62 -4.63 -1.42 -3.92
C ILE A 62 -5.79 -1.40 -4.92
N PHE A 63 -6.93 -0.94 -4.46
CA PHE A 63 -8.20 -0.87 -5.17
C PHE A 63 -8.51 0.59 -5.52
N GLY A 64 -8.98 0.84 -6.75
CA GLY A 64 -9.38 2.16 -7.28
C GLY A 64 -10.87 2.35 -7.50
#